data_AF-A0A0F9IPS3-F1
#
_entry.id   AF-A0A0F9IPS3-F1
#
_cell.length_a   1.000
_cell.length_b   1.000
_cell.length_c   1.000
_cell.angle_alpha   90.00
_cell.angle_beta   90.00
_cell.angle_gamma   90.00
#
_symmetry.space_group_name_H-M   'P 1'
#
loop_
_entity.id
_entity.type
_entity.pdbx_description
1 polymer ?
#
loop_
_entity_poly.entity_id
_entity_poly.type
_entity_poly.pdbx_seq_one_letter_code
_entity_poly.pdbx_strand_id
1 'polypeptide(L)' 'MPEHPQHPLFTIYKRRYLSKVTGYSVGYLCRIATGGQPLSRSFIERVCFTLKQPEEDLFLPNAAETDGQSQ' A
#
# COMPACT_ATOMS: atom_id res chain seq x y z
N MET A 1 -7.46 20.06 -10.34
CA MET A 1 -7.82 19.07 -9.30
C MET A 1 -6.53 18.35 -8.96
N PRO A 2 -6.02 18.34 -7.72
CA PRO A 2 -4.77 17.65 -7.46
C PRO A 2 -5.07 16.14 -7.47
N GLU A 3 -4.69 15.48 -8.56
CA GLU A 3 -4.62 14.04 -8.67
C GLU A 3 -3.49 13.57 -7.75
N HIS A 4 -3.79 13.42 -6.46
CA HIS A 4 -2.81 12.91 -5.52
C HIS A 4 -2.53 11.44 -5.88
N PRO A 5 -1.28 11.08 -6.22
CA PRO A 5 -0.93 9.70 -6.54
C PRO A 5 -1.23 8.87 -5.31
N GLN A 6 -2.34 8.14 -5.36
CA GLN A 6 -2.79 7.31 -4.28
C GLN A 6 -1.81 6.14 -4.19
N HIS A 7 -1.18 5.96 -3.02
CA HIS A 7 -0.20 4.88 -2.85
C HIS A 7 -0.82 3.53 -3.27
N PRO A 8 -0.12 2.69 -4.07
CA PRO A 8 -0.66 1.43 -4.62
C PRO A 8 -1.29 0.52 -3.56
N LEU A 9 -0.75 0.51 -2.34
CA LEU A 9 -1.31 -0.19 -1.19
C LEU A 9 -2.80 0.14 -0.96
N PHE A 10 -3.19 1.42 -1.10
CA PHE A 10 -4.57 1.88 -0.88
C PHE A 10 -5.48 1.67 -2.08
N THR A 11 -4.93 1.34 -3.24
CA THR A 11 -5.66 0.90 -4.43
C THR A 11 -6.06 -0.56 -4.29
N ILE A 12 -5.18 -1.39 -3.72
CA ILE A 12 -5.42 -2.84 -3.51
C ILE A 12 -6.25 -3.06 -2.24
N TYR A 13 -5.90 -2.39 -1.13
CA TYR A 13 -6.53 -2.61 0.17
C TYR A 13 -7.23 -1.36 0.71
N LYS A 14 -8.48 -1.55 1.17
CA LYS A 14 -9.22 -0.46 1.83
C LYS A 14 -8.53 -0.02 3.12
N ARG A 15 -8.47 1.29 3.36
CA ARG A 15 -7.91 1.91 4.59
C ARG A 15 -8.50 1.32 5.87
N ARG A 16 -9.81 1.04 5.90
CA ARG A 16 -10.49 0.38 7.04
C ARG A 16 -9.99 -1.04 7.27
N TYR A 17 -9.71 -1.79 6.20
CA TYR A 17 -9.19 -3.15 6.30
C TYR A 17 -7.77 -3.14 6.85
N LEU A 18 -6.88 -2.33 6.27
CA LEU A 18 -5.51 -2.14 6.75
C LEU A 18 -5.50 -1.71 8.23
N SER A 19 -6.38 -0.79 8.62
CA SER A 19 -6.51 -0.35 10.01
C SER A 19 -6.88 -1.50 10.95
N LYS A 20 -7.83 -2.36 10.54
CA LYS A 20 -8.27 -3.50 11.34
C LYS A 20 -7.19 -4.57 11.49
N VAL A 21 -6.45 -4.85 10.43
CA VAL A 21 -5.45 -5.94 10.44
C VAL A 21 -4.11 -5.50 11.03
N THR A 22 -3.67 -4.27 10.78
CA THR A 22 -2.38 -3.75 11.28
C THR A 22 -2.46 -3.05 12.64
N GLY A 23 -3.66 -2.70 13.08
CA GLY A 23 -3.91 -1.93 14.30
C GLY A 23 -3.59 -0.44 14.17
N TYR A 24 -3.17 0.05 12.99
CA TYR A 24 -2.93 1.48 12.78
C TYR A 24 -4.24 2.26 12.62
N SER A 25 -4.23 3.52 13.04
CA SER A 25 -5.39 4.42 12.86
C SER A 25 -5.61 4.76 11.39
N VAL A 26 -6.88 4.89 10.99
CA VAL A 26 -7.26 5.29 9.62
C VAL A 26 -6.64 6.63 9.24
N GLY A 27 -6.52 7.59 10.18
CA GLY A 27 -5.87 8.87 9.94
C GLY A 27 -4.37 8.75 9.61
N TYR A 28 -3.67 7.83 10.29
CA TYR A 28 -2.26 7.54 10.02
C TYR A 28 -2.07 6.96 8.61
N LEU A 29 -2.91 6.00 8.24
CA LEU A 29 -2.97 5.44 6.90
C LEU A 29 -3.30 6.48 5.84
N CYS A 30 -4.22 7.41 6.14
CA CYS A 30 -4.57 8.49 5.22
C CYS A 30 -3.37 9.41 4.96
N ARG A 31 -2.60 9.77 6.01
CA ARG A 31 -1.39 10.59 5.86
C ARG A 31 -0.33 9.91 5.01
N ILE A 32 -0.15 8.60 5.16
CA ILE A 32 0.73 7.82 4.29
C ILE A 32 0.20 7.81 2.85
N ALA A 33 -1.11 7.60 2.68
CA ALA A 33 -1.74 7.55 1.36
C ALA A 33 -1.61 8.86 0.57
N THR A 34 -1.63 9.99 1.26
CA THR A 34 -1.52 11.33 0.65
C THR A 34 -0.08 11.82 0.55
N GLY A 35 0.92 11.01 0.92
CA GLY A 35 2.32 11.43 0.96
C GLY A 35 2.65 12.45 2.06
N GLY A 36 1.73 12.66 3.01
CA GLY A 36 1.94 13.55 4.16
C GLY A 36 2.84 12.95 5.24
N GLN A 37 3.17 11.66 5.14
CA GLN A 37 4.12 11.00 6.03
C GLN A 37 4.87 9.88 5.29
N PRO A 38 6.19 9.75 5.48
CA PRO A 38 6.97 8.67 4.89
C PRO A 38 6.57 7.31 5.47
N LEU A 39 6.66 6.28 4.63
CA LEU A 39 6.52 4.89 5.05
C LEU A 39 7.68 4.51 5.96
N SER A 40 7.37 4.14 7.20
CA SER A 40 8.38 3.56 8.09
C SER A 40 8.60 2.10 7.75
N ARG A 41 9.84 1.62 7.85
CA ARG A 41 10.17 0.20 7.64
C ARG A 41 9.34 -0.73 8.53
N SER A 42 9.13 -0.35 9.79
CA SER A 42 8.27 -1.09 10.72
C SER A 42 6.81 -1.16 10.27
N PHE A 43 6.31 -0.15 9.54
CA PHE A 43 4.98 -0.18 8.95
C PHE A 43 4.92 -1.20 7.81
N ILE A 44 5.91 -1.16 6.91
CA ILE A 44 6.03 -2.10 5.78
C ILE A 44 6.12 -3.53 6.31
N GLU A 45 7.03 -3.80 7.24
CA GLU A 45 7.20 -5.13 7.83
C GLU A 45 5.92 -5.63 8.51
N ARG A 46 5.23 -4.78 9.28
CA ARG A 46 3.96 -5.17 9.92
C ARG A 46 2.87 -5.47 8.89
N VAL A 47 2.74 -4.65 7.85
CA VAL A 47 1.77 -4.86 6.78
C VAL A 47 2.08 -6.15 6.02
N CYS A 48 3.33 -6.35 5.58
CA CYS A 48 3.79 -7.56 4.89
C CYS A 48 3.58 -8.81 5.75
N PHE A 49 3.94 -8.76 7.04
CA PHE A 49 3.75 -9.87 7.98
C PHE A 49 2.26 -10.21 8.18
N THR A 50 1.41 -9.19 8.30
CA THR A 50 -0.02 -9.36 8.53
C THR A 50 -0.74 -9.89 7.28
N LEU A 51 -0.41 -9.34 6.11
CA LEU A 51 -1.01 -9.72 4.83
C LEU A 51 -0.36 -10.96 4.21
N LYS A 52 0.79 -11.40 4.76
CA LYS A 52 1.63 -12.47 4.21
C LYS A 52 1.99 -12.23 2.73
N GLN A 53 2.15 -10.96 2.36
CA GLN A 53 2.51 -10.53 1.02
C GLN A 53 3.83 -9.76 1.06
N PRO A 54 4.68 -9.87 0.03
CA PRO A 54 5.93 -9.13 -0.05
C PRO A 54 5.69 -7.64 -0.28
N GLU A 55 6.67 -6.80 0.07
CA GLU A 55 6.53 -5.35 -0.10
C GLU A 55 6.36 -4.96 -1.58
N GLU A 56 6.91 -5.79 -2.47
CA GLU A 56 6.87 -5.60 -3.92
C GLU A 56 5.46 -5.70 -4.50
N ASP A 57 4.58 -6.48 -3.87
CA ASP A 57 3.19 -6.63 -4.30
C ASP A 57 2.30 -5.51 -3.71
N LEU A 58 2.71 -4.97 -2.57
CA LEU A 58 1.91 -4.07 -1.73
C LEU A 58 2.26 -2.59 -1.91
N PHE A 59 3.54 -2.29 -2.04
CA PHE A 59 4.10 -0.93 -1.98
C PHE A 59 4.76 -0.50 -3.28
N LEU A 60 5.31 -1.44 -4.04
CA LEU A 60 5.74 -1.15 -5.39
C LEU A 60 4.48 -1.13 -6.28
N PRO A 61 4.27 -0.07 -7.10
CA PRO A 61 3.28 -0.13 -8.14
C PRO A 61 3.76 -1.26 -9.04
N ASN A 62 3.05 -2.39 -9.02
CA ASN A 62 3.37 -3.47 -9.93
C ASN A 62 3.43 -2.84 -11.33
N ALA A 63 4.56 -3.06 -11.99
CA ALA A 63 4.66 -2.93 -13.42
C ALA A 63 3.66 -3.91 -14.02
N ALA A 64 2.38 -3.53 -14.03
CA ALA A 64 1.32 -4.14 -14.80
C ALA A 64 1.53 -3.84 -16.29
N GLU A 65 2.78 -3.97 -16.76
CA GLU A 65 3.11 -4.46 -18.08
C GLU A 65 3.76 -5.84 -17.89
N THR A 66 2.95 -6.81 -17.46
CA THR A 66 3.04 -8.14 -18.03
C THR A 66 1.74 -8.36 -18.79
N ASP A 67 1.62 -7.65 -19.91
CA ASP A 67 1.06 -8.26 -21.12
C ASP A 67 2.11 -8.12 -22.22
N GLY A 68 3.09 -9.02 -22.14
CA GLY A 68 4.07 -9.30 -23.17
C GLY A 68 4.02 -10.79 -23.48
N GLN A 69 2.80 -11.25 -23.80
CA GLN A 69 2.46 -12.21 -24.85
C GLN A 69 3.39 -13.43 -25.06
N SER A 70 2.80 -14.60 -24.82
CA SER A 70 3.09 -15.89 -25.46
C SER A 70 3.72 -15.79 -26.85
N GLN A 71 4.87 -16.44 -27.07
CA GLN A 71 5.08 -17.49 -28.09
C GLN A 71 6.44 -18.18 -27.91
#